data_AF-A0AAV4UGT7-F1
#
_entry.id   AF-A0AAV4UGT7-F1
#
_cell.length_a   1.000
_cell.length_b   1.000
_cell.length_c   1.000
_cell.angle_alpha   90.00
_cell.angle_beta   90.00
_cell.angle_gamma   90.00
#
_symmetry.space_group_name_H-M   'P 1'
#
loop_
_entity.id
_entity.type
_entity.pdbx_description
1 polymer ?
#
loop_
_entity_poly.entity_id
_entity_poly.type
_entity_poly.pdbx_seq_one_letter_code
_entity_poly.pdbx_strand_id
1 'polypeptide(L)'
;MVDKTIRNKTIKPIKDELGHVTKSLSETMQKIIKHHFTFNESILQTELDHQTPKDSSSALEFREFTKYEIEGVISNLKPNKSPGPDTIPDELVKEMFYANRK
;
A
#
# COMPACT_ATOMS: atom_id res chain seq x y z
N MET A 1 22.69 -5.81 22.87
CA MET A 1 21.44 -5.93 23.66
C MET A 1 20.47 -4.91 23.10
N VAL A 2 19.38 -5.34 22.45
CA VAL A 2 18.40 -4.42 21.84
C VAL A 2 17.24 -4.28 22.82
N ASP A 3 16.99 -3.05 23.27
CA ASP A 3 15.98 -2.71 24.26
C ASP A 3 14.57 -3.00 23.72
N LYS A 4 13.98 -4.13 24.12
CA LYS A 4 12.61 -4.54 23.77
C LYS A 4 11.59 -3.86 24.67
N THR A 5 11.54 -2.54 24.63
CA THR A 5 10.55 -1.79 25.41
C THR A 5 9.67 -0.93 24.49
N ILE A 6 8.92 -1.59 23.60
CA ILE A 6 7.68 -1.00 23.08
C ILE A 6 6.66 -1.12 24.22
N ARG A 7 6.71 -0.14 25.13
CA ARG A 7 5.68 0.05 26.16
C ARG A 7 4.33 0.15 25.47
N ASN A 8 3.37 -0.69 25.86
CA ASN A 8 1.95 -0.51 25.59
C ASN A 8 1.54 0.89 26.07
N LYS A 9 1.62 1.89 25.19
CA LYS A 9 1.17 3.26 25.49
C LYS A 9 -0.35 3.26 25.40
N THR A 10 -1.02 3.20 26.55
CA THR A 10 -2.45 3.47 26.64
C THR A 10 -2.71 4.91 26.22
N ILE A 11 -3.56 5.10 25.21
CA ILE A 11 -3.88 6.42 24.67
C ILE A 11 -4.89 7.10 25.60
N LYS A 12 -4.56 8.31 26.04
CA LYS A 12 -5.40 9.11 26.95
C LYS A 12 -6.42 9.94 26.17
N PRO A 13 -7.64 10.15 26.70
CA PRO A 13 -8.61 11.07 26.12
C PRO A 13 -8.06 12.49 25.94
N ILE A 14 -8.50 13.18 24.88
CA ILE A 14 -8.03 14.52 24.49
C ILE A 14 -9.19 15.50 24.54
N LYS A 15 -8.90 16.73 24.98
CA LYS A 15 -9.84 17.85 25.01
C LYS A 15 -9.63 18.74 23.78
N ASP A 16 -10.70 19.16 23.10
CA ASP A 16 -10.60 20.13 22.00
C ASP A 16 -10.64 21.59 22.44
N GLU A 17 -10.49 22.47 21.45
CA GLU A 17 -10.55 23.93 21.55
C GLU A 17 -11.89 24.44 22.09
N LEU A 18 -12.97 23.67 21.91
CA LEU A 18 -14.31 23.95 22.46
C LEU A 18 -14.52 23.34 23.86
N GLY A 19 -13.53 22.60 24.35
CA GLY A 19 -13.51 22.01 25.67
C GLY A 19 -14.17 20.64 25.81
N HIS A 20 -14.54 19.98 24.72
CA HIS A 20 -15.09 18.63 24.74
C HIS A 20 -13.99 17.58 24.85
N VAL A 21 -14.20 16.59 25.72
CA VAL A 21 -13.28 15.46 25.92
C VAL A 21 -13.76 14.26 25.10
N THR A 22 -12.83 13.60 24.41
CA THR A 22 -13.13 12.39 23.63
C THR A 22 -13.67 11.26 24.51
N LYS A 23 -14.72 10.58 24.04
CA LYS A 23 -15.47 9.58 24.80
C LYS A 23 -15.08 8.14 24.49
N SER A 24 -14.29 7.94 23.42
CA SER A 24 -13.82 6.62 23.00
C SER A 24 -12.38 6.65 22.51
N LEU A 25 -11.75 5.47 22.49
CA LEU A 25 -10.40 5.30 21.91
C LEU A 25 -10.37 5.67 20.43
N SER A 26 -11.40 5.29 19.66
CA SER A 26 -11.50 5.60 18.23
C SER A 26 -11.54 7.11 17.98
N GLU A 27 -12.37 7.83 18.72
CA GLU A 27 -12.48 9.29 18.63
C GLU A 27 -11.15 9.96 19.01
N THR A 28 -10.48 9.44 20.04
CA THR A 28 -9.16 9.93 20.47
C THR A 28 -8.11 9.73 19.39
N MET A 29 -8.08 8.55 18.76
CA MET A 29 -7.17 8.23 17.65
C MET A 29 -7.40 9.13 16.44
N GLN A 30 -8.66 9.29 16.00
CA GLN A 30 -8.99 10.15 14.86
C GLN A 30 -8.54 11.59 15.08
N LYS A 31 -8.68 12.09 16.32
CA LYS A 31 -8.28 13.46 16.67
C LYS A 31 -6.76 13.63 16.68
N ILE A 32 -6.03 12.66 17.22
CA ILE A 32 -4.54 12.62 17.16
C ILE A 32 -4.10 12.62 15.70
N ILE A 33 -4.69 11.75 14.88
CA ILE A 33 -4.33 11.63 13.46
C ILE A 33 -4.61 12.95 12.75
N LYS A 34 -5.80 13.53 12.91
CA LYS A 34 -6.16 14.81 12.28
C LYS A 34 -5.29 15.99 12.74
N HIS A 35 -4.84 15.98 14.00
CA HIS A 35 -3.97 17.02 14.53
C HIS A 35 -2.53 16.92 14.00
N HIS A 36 -1.99 15.71 13.90
CA HIS A 36 -0.61 15.48 13.45
C HIS A 36 -0.46 15.36 11.94
N PHE A 37 -1.50 14.92 11.26
CA PHE A 37 -1.54 14.76 9.82
C PHE A 37 -2.69 15.63 9.33
N THR A 38 -2.37 16.65 8.52
CA THR A 38 -3.38 17.42 7.78
C THR A 38 -4.14 16.46 6.87
N PHE A 39 -5.23 15.92 7.42
CA PHE A 39 -6.07 14.94 6.78
C PHE A 39 -6.90 15.66 5.71
N ASN A 40 -6.32 15.83 4.53
CA ASN A 40 -7.07 16.20 3.35
C ASN A 40 -7.92 14.98 2.99
N GLU A 41 -9.24 15.09 3.18
CA GLU A 41 -10.24 14.11 2.72
C GLU A 41 -10.03 13.73 1.23
N SER A 42 -9.41 14.60 0.43
CA SER A 42 -9.03 14.30 -0.96
C SER A 42 -8.02 13.16 -1.11
N ILE A 43 -7.29 12.79 -0.05
CA ILE A 43 -6.31 11.69 -0.09
C ILE A 43 -7.01 10.32 0.02
N LEU A 44 -8.25 10.25 0.53
CA LEU A 44 -9.04 9.00 0.49
C LEU A 44 -9.53 8.64 -0.92
N GLN A 45 -9.54 9.60 -1.86
CA GLN A 45 -9.76 9.35 -3.29
C GLN A 45 -8.47 9.23 -4.08
N THR A 46 -7.31 9.36 -3.43
CA THR A 46 -6.03 9.06 -4.07
C THR A 46 -5.77 7.57 -3.84
N GLU A 47 -6.46 6.74 -4.61
CA GLU A 47 -5.84 5.53 -5.17
C GLU A 47 -4.38 5.83 -5.46
N LEU A 48 -3.46 4.95 -5.05
CA LEU A 48 -2.02 5.04 -5.30
C LEU A 48 -1.73 5.75 -6.64
N ASP A 49 -1.54 7.07 -6.58
CA ASP A 49 -1.30 7.87 -7.77
C ASP A 49 0.19 7.74 -8.04
N HIS A 50 0.54 6.62 -8.68
CA HIS A 50 1.78 6.54 -9.43
C HIS A 50 1.74 7.68 -10.42
N GLN A 51 2.52 8.73 -10.14
CA GLN A 51 2.69 9.90 -10.98
C GLN A 51 2.84 9.49 -12.45
N THR A 52 1.73 9.50 -13.16
CA THR A 52 1.69 9.44 -14.61
C THR A 52 1.53 10.88 -15.06
N PRO A 53 2.40 11.39 -15.95
CA PRO A 53 2.31 12.78 -16.39
C PRO A 53 0.92 13.05 -16.96
N LYS A 54 0.25 14.04 -16.39
CA LYS A 54 -1.07 14.54 -16.82
C LYS A 54 -0.94 15.21 -18.18
N ASP A 55 -0.91 14.41 -19.24
CA ASP A 55 -1.21 14.88 -20.58
C ASP A 55 -2.32 14.03 -21.18
N SER A 56 -3.53 14.57 -21.03
CA SER A 56 -4.61 14.57 -22.02
C SER A 56 -5.13 13.23 -22.56
N SER A 57 -6.39 12.95 -22.20
CA SER A 57 -7.38 12.27 -23.05
C SER A 57 -7.06 10.84 -23.50
N SER A 58 -7.07 9.90 -22.56
CA SER A 58 -7.76 8.63 -22.77
C SER A 58 -8.18 8.09 -21.42
N ALA A 59 -9.46 7.76 -21.24
CA ALA A 59 -9.80 6.81 -20.21
C ALA A 59 -9.07 5.52 -20.61
N LEU A 60 -7.94 5.23 -19.97
CA LEU A 60 -7.31 3.92 -20.10
C LEU A 60 -8.35 2.93 -19.58
N GLU A 61 -9.05 2.25 -20.51
CA GLU A 61 -9.89 1.13 -20.15
C GLU A 61 -8.99 0.11 -19.48
N PHE A 62 -9.11 0.00 -18.16
CA PHE A 62 -8.45 -1.02 -17.37
C PHE A 62 -9.11 -2.36 -17.73
N ARG A 63 -8.63 -2.96 -18.82
CA ARG A 63 -9.01 -4.32 -19.21
C ARG A 63 -8.15 -5.31 -18.42
N GLU A 64 -8.78 -6.38 -17.95
CA GLU A 64 -8.06 -7.52 -17.37
C GLU A 64 -7.13 -8.19 -18.41
N PHE A 65 -5.90 -8.48 -18.00
CA PHE A 65 -4.96 -9.23 -18.81
C PHE A 65 -5.45 -10.68 -18.98
N THR A 66 -5.38 -11.18 -20.20
CA THR A 66 -5.66 -12.59 -20.49
C THR A 66 -4.55 -13.48 -19.95
N LYS A 67 -4.90 -14.75 -19.67
CA LYS A 67 -3.93 -15.76 -19.24
C LYS A 67 -2.76 -15.92 -20.23
N TYR A 68 -3.02 -15.76 -21.52
CA TYR A 68 -2.00 -15.87 -22.57
C TYR A 68 -1.02 -14.69 -22.55
N GLU A 69 -1.51 -13.47 -22.33
CA GLU A 69 -0.66 -12.29 -22.19
C GLU A 69 0.26 -12.42 -20.96
N ILE A 70 -0.29 -12.85 -19.83
CA ILE A 70 0.50 -13.09 -18.61
C ILE A 70 1.55 -14.19 -18.86
N GLU A 71 1.16 -15.31 -19.46
CA GLU A 71 2.10 -16.39 -19.80
C GLU A 71 3.19 -15.94 -20.78
N GLY A 72 2.85 -15.09 -21.75
CA GLY A 72 3.81 -14.50 -22.67
C GLY A 72 4.89 -13.71 -21.95
N VAL A 73 4.53 -12.95 -20.92
CA VAL A 73 5.51 -12.21 -20.11
C VAL A 73 6.35 -13.15 -19.25
N ILE A 74 5.71 -14.06 -18.51
CA ILE A 74 6.40 -14.98 -17.59
C ILE A 74 7.39 -15.89 -18.33
N SER A 75 7.03 -16.37 -19.53
CA SER A 75 7.91 -17.24 -20.32
C SER A 75 9.20 -16.54 -20.77
N ASN A 76 9.12 -15.23 -21.00
CA ASN A 76 10.22 -14.38 -21.49
C ASN A 76 11.09 -13.76 -20.39
N LEU A 77 10.79 -14.00 -19.11
CA LEU A 77 11.67 -13.60 -18.00
C LEU A 77 13.08 -14.19 -18.18
N LYS A 78 14.10 -13.36 -17.99
CA LYS A 78 15.50 -13.72 -18.27
C LYS A 78 16.13 -14.26 -16.99
N PRO A 79 16.74 -15.45 -17.03
CA PRO A 79 17.39 -15.98 -15.84
C PRO A 79 18.63 -15.16 -15.46
N ASN A 80 19.03 -15.28 -14.20
CA ASN A 80 20.20 -14.66 -13.59
C ASN A 80 20.17 -13.12 -13.62
N LYS A 81 18.97 -12.54 -13.63
CA LYS A 81 18.79 -11.10 -13.38
C LYS A 81 18.81 -10.83 -11.89
N SER A 82 19.42 -9.70 -11.52
CA SER A 82 19.40 -9.25 -10.13
C SER A 82 17.94 -9.02 -9.70
N PRO A 83 17.50 -9.59 -8.58
CA PRO A 83 16.18 -9.35 -8.03
C PRO A 83 15.91 -7.86 -7.78
N GLY A 84 14.63 -7.50 -7.78
CA GLY A 84 14.18 -6.18 -7.34
C GLY A 84 14.32 -5.96 -5.83
N PRO A 85 13.81 -4.84 -5.30
CA PRO A 85 13.83 -4.54 -3.87
C PRO A 85 13.11 -5.57 -2.99
N ASP A 86 12.20 -6.34 -3.56
CA ASP A 86 11.50 -7.45 -2.90
C ASP A 86 12.37 -8.71 -2.76
N THR A 87 13.56 -8.72 -3.36
CA THR A 87 14.53 -9.82 -3.39
C THR A 87 14.02 -11.10 -4.07
N ILE A 88 12.94 -11.03 -4.85
CA ILE A 88 12.36 -12.18 -5.55
C ILE A 88 13.06 -12.39 -6.90
N PRO A 89 13.66 -13.57 -7.15
CA PRO A 89 14.28 -13.87 -8.44
C PRO A 89 13.23 -14.27 -9.50
N ASP A 90 13.50 -13.92 -10.76
CA ASP A 90 12.66 -14.23 -11.93
C ASP A 90 12.36 -15.74 -12.04
N GLU A 91 13.32 -16.58 -11.67
CA GLU A 91 13.18 -18.05 -11.67
C GLU A 91 12.07 -18.52 -10.74
N LEU A 92 11.96 -17.91 -9.55
CA LEU A 92 10.94 -18.27 -8.57
C LEU A 92 9.55 -17.85 -9.04
N VAL A 93 9.44 -16.67 -9.67
CA VAL A 93 8.18 -16.21 -10.27
C VAL A 93 7.72 -17.20 -11.35
N LYS A 94 8.65 -17.61 -12.22
CA LYS A 94 8.38 -18.58 -13.29
C LYS A 94 7.97 -19.95 -12.74
N GLU A 95 8.69 -20.46 -11.74
CA GLU A 95 8.37 -21.73 -11.09
C GLU A 95 6.98 -21.72 -10.45
N MET A 96 6.67 -20.67 -9.66
CA MET A 96 5.38 -20.54 -8.98
C MET A 96 4.21 -20.44 -9.96
N PHE A 97 4.38 -19.75 -11.08
CA PHE A 97 3.34 -19.64 -12.10
C PHE A 97 3.01 -21.00 -12.73
N TYR A 98 4.01 -21.81 -13.05
CA TYR A 98 3.78 -23.13 -13.66
C TYR A 98 3.42 -24.22 -12.63
N ALA A 99 3.84 -24.09 -11.38
CA ALA A 99 3.44 -25.02 -10.30
C ALA A 99 1.93 -24.97 -10.02
N ASN A 100 1.33 -23.78 -10.07
CA ASN A 100 -0.11 -23.56 -9.86
C ASN A 100 -1.00 -23.94 -11.05
N ARG A 101 -0.43 -24.53 -12.12
CA ARG A 101 -1.20 -25.04 -13.27
C ARG A 101 -1.56 -26.52 -13.18
N LYS A 102 -1.15 -27.21 -12.12
CA LYS A 102 -1.55 -28.59 -11.82
C LYS A 102 -2.90 -28.61 -11.10
#